data_AF-A0A7C0U8X4-F1
#
_entry.id   AF-A0A7C0U8X4-F1
#
_cell.length_a   1.000
_cell.length_b   1.000
_cell.length_c   1.000
_cell.angle_alpha   90.00
_cell.angle_beta   90.00
_cell.angle_gamma   90.00
#
_symmetry.space_group_name_H-M   'P 1'
#
loop_
_entity.id
_entity.type
_entity.pdbx_description
1 polymer ?
#
loop_
_entity_poly.entity_id
_entity_poly.type
_entity_poly.pdbx_seq_one_letter_code
_entity_poly.pdbx_strand_id
1 'polypeptide(L)'
;DVAKAIALGATAAGVAYPLLQAAVEGTTRDVMVELEKTIEGLKTAMYLTGCQTVEELGAIPIMFSAEMIATLNSLGLDYARFTRAWRRGVMFP
;
A
#
# COMPACT_ATOMS: atom_id res chain seq x y z
N ASP A 1 -0.41 -4.59 -2.40
CA ASP A 1 -0.11 -4.40 -0.96
C ASP A 1 1.04 -3.45 -0.67
N VAL A 2 2.17 -3.54 -1.38
CA VAL A 2 3.32 -2.63 -1.19
C VAL A 2 2.92 -1.15 -1.15
N ALA A 3 2.13 -0.69 -2.13
CA ALA A 3 1.67 0.69 -2.18
C ALA A 3 0.84 1.11 -0.95
N LYS A 4 -0.04 0.22 -0.46
CA LYS A 4 -0.84 0.48 0.75
C LYS A 4 0.04 0.55 1.99
N ALA A 5 1.02 -0.34 2.12
CA ALA A 5 1.97 -0.31 3.23
C ALA A 5 2.76 1.00 3.27
N ILE A 6 3.27 1.46 2.11
CA ILE A 6 3.97 2.74 1.99
C ILE A 6 3.04 3.90 2.36
N ALA A 7 1.82 3.95 1.81
CA ALA A 7 0.84 4.99 2.10
C ALA A 7 0.37 5.00 3.58
N LEU A 8 0.46 3.87 4.27
CA LEU A 8 0.22 3.74 5.72
C LEU A 8 1.42 4.18 6.57
N GLY A 9 2.53 4.61 5.95
CA GLY A 9 3.72 5.13 6.60
C GLY A 9 4.89 4.16 6.71
N ALA A 10 4.89 3.04 5.97
CA ALA A 10 6.04 2.15 5.91
C ALA A 10 7.16 2.71 5.02
N THR A 11 8.41 2.55 5.43
CA THR A 11 9.58 2.91 4.60
C THR A 11 9.89 1.86 3.53
N ALA A 12 9.54 0.60 3.77
CA ALA A 12 9.74 -0.51 2.86
C ALA A 12 8.67 -1.60 3.08
N ALA A 13 8.49 -2.46 2.08
CA ALA A 13 7.61 -3.63 2.17
C ALA A 13 8.40 -4.92 1.88
N GLY A 14 8.17 -5.96 2.68
CA GLY A 14 8.75 -7.28 2.47
C GLY A 14 7.75 -8.24 1.81
N VAL A 15 8.25 -9.09 0.92
CA VAL A 15 7.48 -10.17 0.29
C VAL A 15 8.26 -11.48 0.48
N ALA A 16 7.62 -12.49 1.08
CA ALA A 16 8.27 -13.77 1.36
C ALA A 16 7.60 -14.91 0.57
N TYR A 17 6.38 -15.28 0.93
CA TYR A 17 5.74 -16.50 0.43
C TYR A 17 5.67 -16.61 -1.11
N PRO A 18 5.20 -15.61 -1.89
CA PRO A 18 5.14 -15.73 -3.35
C PRO A 18 6.51 -15.93 -4.01
N LEU A 19 7.54 -15.25 -3.50
CA LEU A 19 8.90 -15.37 -4.00
C LEU A 19 9.54 -16.71 -3.60
N LEU A 20 9.31 -17.15 -2.37
CA LEU A 20 9.82 -18.42 -1.87
C LEU A 20 9.16 -19.59 -2.62
N GLN A 21 7.85 -19.54 -2.83
CA GLN A 21 7.14 -20.57 -3.57
C GLN A 21 7.66 -20.67 -5.01
N ALA A 22 7.80 -19.55 -5.72
CA ALA A 22 8.37 -19.53 -7.06
C ALA A 22 9.82 -20.05 -7.09
N ALA A 23 10.60 -19.81 -6.03
CA ALA A 23 11.99 -20.28 -5.94
C ALA A 23 12.10 -21.78 -5.63
N VAL A 24 11.18 -22.35 -4.86
CA VAL A 24 11.19 -23.75 -4.45
C VAL A 24 10.54 -24.65 -5.50
N GLU A 25 9.44 -24.21 -6.09
CA GLU A 25 8.61 -25.02 -7.00
C GLU A 25 8.87 -24.71 -8.47
N GLY A 26 9.51 -23.58 -8.78
CA GLY A 26 9.72 -23.07 -10.14
C GLY A 26 11.19 -22.87 -10.52
N THR A 27 11.40 -21.97 -11.46
CA THR A 27 12.72 -21.58 -11.97
C THR A 27 13.08 -20.17 -11.53
N THR A 28 14.34 -19.77 -11.72
CA THR A 28 14.76 -18.37 -11.55
C THR A 28 13.89 -17.40 -12.35
N ARG A 29 13.39 -17.82 -13.52
CA ARG A 29 12.49 -17.00 -14.34
C ARG A 29 11.15 -16.76 -13.65
N ASP A 30 10.62 -17.75 -12.95
CA ASP A 30 9.33 -17.61 -12.25
C ASP A 30 9.45 -16.65 -11.06
N VAL A 31 10.59 -16.68 -10.35
CA VAL A 31 10.91 -15.67 -9.31
C VAL A 31 10.97 -14.27 -9.90
N MET A 32 11.64 -14.10 -11.05
CA MET A 32 11.71 -12.80 -11.74
C MET A 32 10.32 -12.31 -12.15
N VAL A 33 9.44 -13.19 -12.62
CA VAL A 33 8.06 -12.85 -12.97
C VAL A 33 7.28 -12.36 -11.74
N GLU A 34 7.41 -13.01 -10.59
CA GLU A 34 6.73 -12.57 -9.35
C GLU A 34 7.29 -11.22 -8.82
N LEU A 35 8.60 -11.00 -8.95
CA LEU A 35 9.23 -9.70 -8.65
C LEU A 35 8.69 -8.60 -9.58
N GLU A 36 8.68 -8.85 -10.88
CA GLU A 36 8.17 -7.90 -11.89
C GLU A 36 6.70 -7.57 -11.65
N LYS A 37 5.85 -8.57 -11.37
CA LYS A 37 4.44 -8.34 -11.00
C LYS A 37 4.30 -7.40 -9.81
N THR A 38 5.13 -7.60 -8.78
CA THR A 38 5.12 -6.75 -7.58
C THR A 38 5.54 -5.32 -7.89
N ILE A 39 6.61 -5.15 -8.69
CA ILE A 39 7.13 -3.85 -9.10
C ILE A 39 6.14 -3.10 -9.98
N GLU A 40 5.60 -3.76 -11.00
CA GLU A 40 4.62 -3.16 -11.91
C GLU A 40 3.30 -2.84 -11.20
N GLY A 41 2.87 -3.67 -10.26
CA GLY A 41 1.73 -3.35 -9.40
C GLY A 41 1.94 -2.09 -8.57
N LEU A 42 3.15 -1.88 -8.01
CA LEU A 42 3.50 -0.66 -7.30
C LEU A 42 3.51 0.56 -8.24
N LYS A 43 4.20 0.48 -9.39
CA LYS A 43 4.23 1.57 -10.38
C LYS A 43 2.84 1.93 -10.88
N THR A 44 1.99 0.93 -11.14
CA THR A 44 0.60 1.13 -11.56
C THR A 44 -0.18 1.88 -10.49
N ALA A 45 -0.06 1.49 -9.22
CA ALA A 45 -0.71 2.20 -8.12
C ALA A 45 -0.22 3.66 -8.02
N MET A 46 1.10 3.87 -8.09
CA MET A 46 1.70 5.21 -8.09
C MET A 46 1.19 6.08 -9.24
N TYR A 47 1.10 5.52 -10.45
CA TYR A 47 0.55 6.21 -11.62
C TYR A 47 -0.91 6.61 -11.40
N LEU A 48 -1.75 5.69 -10.91
CA LEU A 48 -3.17 5.95 -10.65
C LEU A 48 -3.41 6.94 -9.52
N THR A 49 -2.46 7.09 -8.58
CA THR A 49 -2.52 8.08 -7.50
C THR A 49 -1.74 9.35 -7.81
N GLY A 50 -1.20 9.50 -9.02
CA GLY A 50 -0.46 10.70 -9.45
C GLY A 50 0.87 10.91 -8.71
N CYS A 51 1.49 9.85 -8.18
CA CYS A 51 2.75 9.89 -7.47
C CYS A 51 3.91 9.52 -8.40
N GLN A 52 4.95 10.35 -8.47
CA GLN A 52 6.18 10.07 -9.21
C GLN A 52 7.23 9.35 -8.36
N THR A 53 7.15 9.52 -7.04
CA THR A 53 8.09 8.95 -6.07
C THR A 53 7.38 8.15 -4.98
N VAL A 54 8.10 7.24 -4.31
CA VAL A 54 7.53 6.45 -3.19
C VAL A 54 7.29 7.33 -1.96
N GLU A 55 8.05 8.41 -1.82
CA GLU A 55 7.88 9.44 -0.80
C GLU A 55 6.56 10.20 -1.00
N GLU A 56 6.22 10.57 -2.24
CA GLU A 56 4.92 11.15 -2.58
C GLU A 56 3.78 10.17 -2.25
N LEU A 57 3.95 8.89 -2.60
CA LEU A 57 2.96 7.86 -2.27
C LEU A 57 2.73 7.73 -0.76
N GLY A 58 3.78 7.87 0.05
CA GLY A 58 3.69 7.85 1.51
C GLY A 58 2.97 9.07 2.12
N ALA A 59 2.81 10.14 1.35
CA ALA A 59 2.18 11.39 1.79
C ALA A 59 0.72 11.55 1.33
N ILE A 60 0.21 10.65 0.50
CA ILE A 60 -1.17 10.76 0.00
C ILE A 60 -2.19 10.55 1.12
N PRO A 61 -3.34 11.23 1.03
CA PRO A 61 -4.45 10.98 1.94
C PRO A 61 -5.14 9.66 1.58
N ILE A 62 -5.26 8.73 2.52
CA ILE A 62 -5.87 7.41 2.32
C ILE A 62 -7.24 7.28 2.99
N MET A 63 -8.05 6.34 2.50
CA MET A 63 -9.36 6.01 3.05
C MET A 63 -9.29 4.66 3.78
N PHE A 64 -9.91 4.59 4.95
CA PHE A 64 -10.01 3.37 5.77
C PHE A 64 -11.43 2.79 5.70
N SER A 65 -11.54 1.47 5.81
CA SER A 65 -12.84 0.82 6.01
C SER A 65 -13.38 1.07 7.43
N ALA A 66 -14.69 0.93 7.61
CA ALA A 66 -15.34 1.10 8.91
C ALA A 66 -14.79 0.13 9.97
N GLU A 67 -14.53 -1.13 9.60
CA GLU A 67 -13.98 -2.17 10.47
C GLU A 67 -12.56 -1.81 10.95
N MET A 68 -11.73 -1.29 10.04
CA MET A 68 -10.37 -0.85 10.39
C MET A 68 -10.41 0.37 11.30
N ILE A 69 -11.31 1.33 11.05
CA ILE A 69 -11.54 2.49 11.93
C ILE A 69 -11.95 2.04 13.33
N ALA A 70 -12.90 1.10 13.45
CA ALA A 70 -13.34 0.57 14.74
C ALA A 70 -12.17 -0.07 15.52
N THR A 71 -11.31 -0.81 14.81
CA THR A 71 -10.11 -1.45 15.40
C THR A 71 -9.06 -0.43 15.82
N LEU A 72 -8.77 0.58 14.98
CA LEU A 72 -7.82 1.64 15.33
C LEU A 72 -8.30 2.45 16.54
N ASN A 73 -9.60 2.73 16.62
CA ASN A 73 -10.21 3.39 17.77
C ASN A 73 -10.11 2.55 19.05
N SER A 74 -10.36 1.24 19.00
CA SER A 74 -10.25 0.38 20.19
C SER A 74 -8.81 0.27 20.71
N LEU A 75 -7.82 0.44 19.83
CA LEU A 75 -6.40 0.52 20.17
C LEU A 75 -5.92 1.92 20.57
N GLY A 76 -6.79 2.95 20.49
CA GLY A 76 -6.41 4.34 20.76
C GLY A 76 -5.43 4.95 19.74
N LEU A 77 -5.39 4.42 18.51
CA LEU A 77 -4.47 4.87 17.46
C LEU A 77 -5.09 6.01 16.63
N ASP A 78 -4.41 7.17 16.60
CA ASP A 78 -4.82 8.31 15.77
C ASP A 78 -4.52 8.05 14.28
N TYR A 79 -5.58 7.78 13.52
CA TYR A 79 -5.55 7.64 12.07
C TYR A 79 -5.85 8.93 11.32
N ALA A 80 -6.18 10.03 12.02
CA ALA A 80 -6.52 11.30 11.39
C ALA A 80 -5.36 11.86 10.56
N ARG A 81 -4.10 11.58 10.95
CA ARG A 81 -2.91 11.99 10.19
C ARG A 81 -2.90 11.50 8.74
N PHE A 82 -3.53 10.35 8.47
CA PHE A 82 -3.58 9.72 7.15
C PHE A 82 -4.78 10.16 6.29
N THR A 83 -5.75 10.88 6.87
CA THR A 83 -7.02 11.25 6.20
C THR A 83 -7.15 12.76 5.93
N ARG A 84 -6.12 13.57 6.24
CA ARG A 84 -6.23 15.03 6.41
C ARG A 84 -6.71 15.82 5.20
N ALA A 85 -6.56 15.33 3.96
CA ALA A 85 -7.04 16.05 2.78
C ALA A 85 -8.53 15.80 2.45
N TRP A 86 -9.10 14.66 2.89
CA TRP A 86 -10.49 14.30 2.58
C TRP A 86 -11.52 15.08 3.42
N ARG A 87 -11.12 15.68 4.55
CA ARG A 87 -12.01 16.41 5.46
C ARG A 87 -12.52 17.77 4.94
N ARG A 88 -12.05 18.28 3.78
CA ARG A 88 -12.38 19.64 3.29
C ARG A 88 -13.34 19.73 2.11
N GLY A 89 -13.97 18.66 1.63
CA GLY A 89 -14.95 18.87 0.56
C GLY A 89 -15.54 17.67 -0.16
N VAL A 90 -15.30 16.43 0.30
CA VAL A 90 -15.97 15.27 -0.31
C VAL A 90 -16.81 14.58 0.75
N MET A 91 -17.99 15.16 0.95
CA MET A 91 -19.14 14.42 1.47
C MET A 91 -19.48 13.38 0.42
N PHE A 92 -19.15 12.12 0.66
CA PHE A 92 -19.75 11.03 -0.11
C PHE A 92 -21.22 10.94 0.32
N PRO A 93 -22.18 10.93 -0.61
CA PRO A 93 -23.61 10.79 -0.31
C PRO A 93 -23.94 9.44 0.33
#